data_AF-A0A2T1GBH1-F1
#
_entry.id   AF-A0A2T1GBH1-F1
#
_cell.length_a   1.000
_cell.length_b   1.000
_cell.length_c   1.000
_cell.angle_alpha   90.00
_cell.angle_beta   90.00
_cell.angle_gamma   90.00
#
_symmetry.space_group_name_H-M   'P 1'
#
loop_
_entity.id
_entity.type
_entity.pdbx_description
1 polymer ?
#
loop_
_entity_poly.entity_id
_entity_poly.type
_entity_poly.pdbx_seq_one_letter_code
_entity_poly.pdbx_strand_id
1 'polypeptide(L)'
;MTVATFERRVKPLGKIEREDTYNGNSIEYEDFPTDLDTLGPLLHSLFQENWQEIGLGHMVDGSVLELEFTAPPKICRIYDGYLTVVTESWHMHLCVAENQGGATGRTPESLRQVRRVSRAALYRRLNAEGEARSWGIQFWNGAGVKMMTLFLPNAFIGEEEDLLPEHKPNLTKLGLYDRLRQIYVLGTLDIPYETNPLNRPYISVCRSTRCNAGRDWKSVHEALEQQLAESGLDNIELITSGCLEVCKMGPIVFYSGDERAPEHTWYARVTPDVAKEIVTQHVVENQKVERHLYPQP
;
A
#
# COMPACT_ATOMS: atom_id res chain seq x y z
N MET A 1 -2.50 -1.59 26.97
CA MET A 1 -1.76 -2.65 26.25
C MET A 1 -0.55 -1.97 25.63
N THR A 2 0.64 -2.57 25.67
CA THR A 2 1.84 -1.97 25.05
C THR A 2 1.65 -1.96 23.54
N VAL A 3 1.53 -0.77 22.94
CA VAL A 3 1.57 -0.59 21.48
C VAL A 3 2.86 -1.25 21.01
N ALA A 4 2.76 -2.31 20.21
CA ALA A 4 3.93 -2.98 19.67
C ALA A 4 4.79 -1.95 18.94
N THR A 5 6.03 -1.80 19.38
CA THR A 5 6.97 -0.86 18.77
C THR A 5 7.32 -1.39 17.39
N PHE A 6 7.32 -0.51 16.39
CA PHE A 6 7.68 -0.85 15.02
C PHE A 6 9.09 -1.47 14.95
N GLU A 7 9.18 -2.75 14.59
CA GLU A 7 10.46 -3.46 14.49
C GLU A 7 11.11 -3.17 13.14
N ARG A 8 12.21 -2.39 13.17
CA ARG A 8 12.93 -2.01 11.95
C ARG A 8 13.75 -3.16 11.34
N ARG A 9 14.04 -4.20 12.13
CA ARG A 9 14.82 -5.34 11.70
C ARG A 9 13.87 -6.44 11.21
N VAL A 10 13.84 -6.66 9.89
CA VAL A 10 13.04 -7.75 9.32
C VAL A 10 13.63 -9.09 9.73
N LYS A 11 12.78 -9.99 10.22
CA LYS A 11 13.15 -11.38 10.49
C LYS A 11 13.13 -12.18 9.18
N PRO A 12 14.28 -12.69 8.71
CA PRO A 12 14.34 -13.47 7.47
C PRO A 12 13.45 -14.72 7.52
N LEU A 13 12.79 -15.03 6.40
CA LEU A 13 12.08 -16.30 6.25
C LEU A 13 13.00 -17.47 5.90
N GLY A 14 14.15 -17.18 5.27
CA GLY A 14 15.11 -18.21 4.83
C GLY A 14 14.54 -19.17 3.79
N LYS A 15 13.48 -18.77 3.07
CA LYS A 15 12.79 -19.60 2.08
C LYS A 15 13.18 -19.18 0.67
N ILE A 16 13.77 -20.12 -0.05
CA ILE A 16 14.15 -19.99 -1.46
C ILE A 16 13.38 -21.05 -2.25
N GLU A 17 12.75 -20.63 -3.34
CA GLU A 17 12.02 -21.51 -4.25
C GLU A 17 12.49 -21.29 -5.69
N ARG A 18 12.53 -22.36 -6.49
CA ARG A 18 12.91 -22.29 -7.89
C ARG A 18 11.78 -22.84 -8.76
N GLU A 19 11.38 -22.07 -9.75
CA GLU A 19 10.39 -22.43 -10.77
C GLU A 19 11.12 -22.59 -12.11
N ASP A 20 11.14 -23.80 -12.65
CA ASP A 20 11.69 -24.04 -13.98
C ASP A 20 10.79 -23.44 -15.06
N THR A 21 11.41 -22.86 -16.07
CA THR A 21 10.73 -22.26 -17.23
C THR A 21 11.22 -22.96 -18.51
N TYR A 22 11.03 -22.33 -19.67
CA TYR A 22 11.43 -22.91 -20.95
C TYR A 22 12.96 -22.82 -21.18
N ASN A 23 13.48 -23.69 -22.05
CA ASN A 23 14.90 -23.70 -22.48
C ASN A 23 15.94 -23.82 -21.35
N GLY A 24 15.58 -24.46 -20.23
CA GLY A 24 16.48 -24.62 -19.08
C GLY A 24 16.62 -23.38 -18.21
N ASN A 25 15.92 -22.28 -18.54
CA ASN A 25 15.83 -21.09 -17.71
C ASN A 25 15.00 -21.38 -16.46
N SER A 26 15.15 -20.56 -15.41
CA SER A 26 14.35 -20.68 -14.19
C SER A 26 14.11 -19.32 -13.54
N ILE A 27 13.19 -19.29 -12.58
CA ILE A 27 12.98 -18.15 -11.69
C ILE A 27 13.30 -18.60 -10.29
N GLU A 28 14.21 -17.89 -9.62
CA GLU A 28 14.47 -18.07 -8.21
C GLU A 28 13.73 -16.99 -7.41
N TYR A 29 13.03 -17.41 -6.36
CA TYR A 29 12.27 -16.57 -5.46
C TYR A 29 12.85 -16.64 -4.05
N GLU A 30 13.21 -15.51 -3.49
CA GLU A 30 13.64 -15.36 -2.10
C GLU A 30 12.52 -14.66 -1.31
N ASP A 31 11.77 -15.44 -0.53
CA ASP A 31 10.56 -14.96 0.16
C ASP A 31 10.92 -14.04 1.34
N PHE A 32 10.10 -13.01 1.56
CA PHE A 32 10.19 -12.11 2.72
C PHE A 32 8.80 -11.94 3.41
N PRO A 33 8.75 -11.50 4.69
CA PRO A 33 7.50 -11.38 5.42
C PRO A 33 6.49 -10.43 4.76
N THR A 34 5.20 -10.75 4.89
CA THR A 34 4.11 -10.01 4.24
C THR A 34 3.23 -9.25 5.21
N ASP A 35 3.64 -9.12 6.47
CA ASP A 35 2.95 -8.25 7.42
C ASP A 35 3.07 -6.78 6.98
N LEU A 36 2.14 -5.95 7.45
CA LEU A 36 2.07 -4.56 7.01
C LEU A 36 3.29 -3.74 7.44
N ASP A 37 3.95 -4.09 8.55
CA ASP A 37 5.14 -3.39 9.02
C ASP A 37 6.39 -3.78 8.20
N THR A 38 6.36 -4.90 7.46
CA THR A 38 7.34 -5.21 6.42
C THR A 38 6.96 -4.61 5.05
N LEU A 39 5.73 -4.83 4.58
CA LEU A 39 5.29 -4.38 3.24
C LEU A 39 5.14 -2.86 3.12
N GLY A 40 4.68 -2.19 4.17
CA GLY A 40 4.44 -0.75 4.17
C GLY A 40 5.70 0.06 3.83
N PRO A 41 6.80 -0.10 4.59
CA PRO A 41 8.10 0.51 4.29
C PRO A 41 8.67 0.17 2.92
N LEU A 42 8.56 -1.10 2.50
CA LEU A 42 9.02 -1.55 1.17
C LEU A 42 8.33 -0.76 0.08
N LEU A 43 6.99 -0.77 0.09
CA LEU A 43 6.17 -0.17 -0.95
C LEU A 43 6.25 1.36 -0.91
N HIS A 44 6.41 1.96 0.28
CA HIS A 44 6.72 3.39 0.40
C HIS A 44 8.04 3.74 -0.30
N SER A 45 9.12 3.02 0.02
CA SER A 45 10.43 3.28 -0.60
C SER A 45 10.34 3.16 -2.12
N LEU A 46 9.65 2.14 -2.62
CA LEU A 46 9.48 1.91 -4.05
C LEU A 46 8.67 3.02 -4.73
N PHE A 47 7.49 3.36 -4.22
CA PHE A 47 6.58 4.29 -4.91
C PHE A 47 6.72 5.77 -4.55
N GLN A 48 7.46 6.12 -3.50
CA GLN A 48 7.69 7.52 -3.11
C GLN A 48 9.12 7.98 -3.34
N GLU A 49 10.10 7.07 -3.23
CA GLU A 49 11.52 7.42 -3.31
C GLU A 49 12.19 6.92 -4.59
N ASN A 50 11.83 5.71 -5.05
CA ASN A 50 12.50 5.01 -6.15
C ASN A 50 11.58 4.76 -7.36
N TRP A 51 10.51 5.55 -7.51
CA TRP A 51 9.49 5.32 -8.54
C TRP A 51 10.07 5.40 -9.97
N GLN A 52 11.15 6.15 -10.16
CA GLN A 52 11.87 6.32 -11.43
C GLN A 52 12.59 5.05 -11.88
N GLU A 53 12.90 4.15 -10.94
CA GLU A 53 13.73 2.97 -11.17
C GLU A 53 12.91 1.71 -11.39
N ILE A 54 11.60 1.77 -11.19
CA ILE A 54 10.73 0.59 -11.17
C ILE A 54 9.63 0.64 -12.23
N GLY A 55 9.31 -0.54 -12.75
CA GLY A 55 8.12 -0.76 -13.57
C GLY A 55 7.07 -1.55 -12.79
N LEU A 56 5.81 -1.45 -13.22
CA LEU A 56 4.69 -2.24 -12.70
C LEU A 56 4.15 -3.14 -13.81
N GLY A 57 4.13 -4.45 -13.56
CA GLY A 57 3.60 -5.44 -14.48
C GLY A 57 2.39 -6.19 -13.94
N HIS A 58 1.45 -6.54 -14.81
CA HIS A 58 0.51 -7.62 -14.58
C HIS A 58 0.61 -8.63 -15.72
N MET A 59 1.13 -9.82 -15.40
CA MET A 59 1.42 -10.87 -16.36
C MET A 59 0.55 -12.08 -16.06
N VAL A 60 -0.19 -12.52 -17.08
CA VAL A 60 -0.95 -13.77 -17.07
C VAL A 60 -0.69 -14.51 -18.39
N ASP A 61 -0.97 -15.80 -18.43
CA ASP A 61 -0.80 -16.57 -19.66
C ASP A 61 -1.66 -15.97 -20.79
N GLY A 62 -1.00 -15.49 -21.84
CA GLY A 62 -1.63 -14.86 -23.00
C GLY A 62 -1.90 -13.35 -22.91
N SER A 63 -1.51 -12.66 -21.82
CA SER A 63 -1.63 -11.20 -21.74
C SER A 63 -0.63 -10.57 -20.77
N VAL A 64 -0.05 -9.44 -21.18
CA VAL A 64 0.88 -8.65 -20.36
C VAL A 64 0.46 -7.18 -20.41
N LEU A 65 0.39 -6.56 -19.24
CA LEU A 65 0.30 -5.12 -19.08
C LEU A 65 1.55 -4.65 -18.31
N GLU A 66 2.27 -3.69 -18.86
CA GLU A 66 3.37 -3.02 -18.18
C GLU A 66 3.09 -1.52 -18.13
N LEU A 67 3.41 -0.92 -17.00
CA LEU A 67 3.20 0.48 -16.69
C LEU A 67 4.47 1.05 -16.10
N GLU A 68 4.83 2.23 -16.57
CA GLU A 68 5.95 3.00 -16.06
C GLU A 68 5.46 4.30 -15.42
N PHE A 69 6.33 4.88 -14.61
CA PHE A 69 6.12 6.17 -13.99
C PHE A 69 6.82 7.27 -14.77
N THR A 70 6.06 8.25 -15.23
CA THR A 70 6.59 9.46 -15.90
C THR A 70 6.76 10.64 -14.95
N ALA A 71 6.22 10.54 -13.74
CA ALA A 71 6.25 11.54 -12.68
C ALA A 71 6.01 10.86 -11.32
N PRO A 72 6.35 11.52 -10.19
CA PRO A 72 6.03 11.00 -8.87
C PRO A 72 4.53 10.72 -8.72
N PRO A 73 4.13 9.61 -8.08
CA PRO A 73 2.72 9.34 -7.80
C PRO A 73 2.08 10.46 -6.97
N LYS A 74 0.88 10.87 -7.37
CA LYS A 74 0.08 11.89 -6.67
C LYS A 74 -0.48 11.37 -5.34
N ILE A 75 -0.71 10.06 -5.26
CA ILE A 75 -1.21 9.37 -4.06
C ILE A 75 -0.43 8.07 -3.91
N CYS A 76 0.01 7.77 -2.68
CA CYS A 76 0.52 6.48 -2.24
C CYS A 76 0.05 6.27 -0.80
N ARG A 77 -1.03 5.52 -0.60
CA ARG A 77 -1.62 5.30 0.74
C ARG A 77 -2.40 4.02 0.83
N ILE A 78 -2.65 3.55 2.05
CA ILE A 78 -3.51 2.41 2.29
C ILE A 78 -4.93 2.91 2.59
N TYR A 79 -5.91 2.30 1.94
CA TYR A 79 -7.32 2.53 2.20
C TYR A 79 -8.05 1.19 2.20
N ASP A 80 -8.73 0.87 3.30
CA ASP A 80 -9.49 -0.37 3.49
C ASP A 80 -8.70 -1.63 3.05
N GLY A 81 -7.47 -1.75 3.55
CA GLY A 81 -6.58 -2.87 3.25
C GLY A 81 -5.82 -2.78 1.92
N TYR A 82 -6.17 -1.85 1.02
CA TYR A 82 -5.52 -1.70 -0.28
C TYR A 82 -4.53 -0.54 -0.30
N LEU A 83 -3.26 -0.83 -0.58
CA LEU A 83 -2.34 0.18 -1.10
C LEU A 83 -2.91 0.69 -2.42
N THR A 84 -3.11 1.99 -2.48
CA THR A 84 -3.58 2.72 -3.66
C THR A 84 -2.49 3.67 -4.11
N VAL A 85 -2.01 3.47 -5.34
CA VAL A 85 -1.04 4.34 -6.00
C VAL A 85 -1.74 5.00 -7.19
N VAL A 86 -1.73 6.33 -7.25
CA VAL A 86 -2.39 7.11 -8.31
C VAL A 86 -1.36 7.97 -9.02
N THR A 87 -1.23 7.77 -10.32
CA THR A 87 -0.46 8.63 -11.22
C THR A 87 -1.39 9.59 -11.95
N GLU A 88 -0.87 10.29 -12.95
CA GLU A 88 -1.71 11.14 -13.80
C GLU A 88 -2.61 10.34 -14.76
N SER A 89 -2.10 9.22 -15.29
CA SER A 89 -2.73 8.47 -16.37
C SER A 89 -3.32 7.13 -15.91
N TRP A 90 -2.89 6.60 -14.77
CA TRP A 90 -3.31 5.29 -14.28
C TRP A 90 -3.31 5.23 -12.75
N HIS A 91 -3.96 4.20 -12.19
CA HIS A 91 -3.88 3.89 -10.78
C HIS A 91 -3.91 2.39 -10.56
N MET A 92 -3.45 1.96 -9.38
CA MET A 92 -3.41 0.54 -9.01
C MET A 92 -3.87 0.33 -7.56
N HIS A 93 -4.30 -0.89 -7.28
CA HIS A 93 -4.67 -1.34 -5.93
C HIS A 93 -4.02 -2.69 -5.60
N LEU A 94 -3.31 -2.78 -4.47
CA LEU A 94 -2.72 -4.03 -3.95
C LEU A 94 -3.17 -4.24 -2.50
N CYS A 95 -3.80 -5.38 -2.21
CA CYS A 95 -4.34 -5.68 -0.88
C CYS A 95 -3.22 -6.13 0.06
N VAL A 96 -2.68 -5.22 0.87
CA VAL A 96 -1.56 -5.48 1.78
C VAL A 96 -1.99 -5.62 3.24
N ALA A 97 -3.26 -5.31 3.54
CA ALA A 97 -3.88 -5.49 4.84
C ALA A 97 -5.33 -5.96 4.66
N GLU A 98 -6.02 -6.23 5.77
CA GLU A 98 -7.39 -6.75 5.71
C GLU A 98 -8.35 -5.74 5.09
N ASN A 99 -9.09 -6.19 4.08
CA ASN A 99 -10.15 -5.40 3.46
C ASN A 99 -11.48 -5.65 4.16
N GLN A 100 -12.02 -4.66 4.87
CA GLN A 100 -13.24 -4.80 5.64
C GLN A 100 -14.49 -4.67 4.76
N GLY A 101 -14.41 -3.96 3.63
CA GLY A 101 -15.56 -3.71 2.75
C GLY A 101 -16.22 -2.38 3.04
N GLY A 102 -15.39 -1.36 3.23
CA GLY A 102 -15.79 0.00 3.57
C GLY A 102 -16.56 0.06 4.87
N ALA A 103 -17.47 1.03 4.96
CA ALA A 103 -18.22 1.30 6.18
C ALA A 103 -19.01 0.11 6.71
N THR A 104 -19.57 -0.72 5.83
CA THR A 104 -20.45 -1.81 6.28
C THR A 104 -19.71 -3.02 6.84
N GLY A 105 -18.39 -3.11 6.66
CA GLY A 105 -17.59 -4.25 7.14
C GLY A 105 -17.99 -5.59 6.51
N ARG A 106 -18.69 -5.59 5.37
CA ARG A 106 -19.37 -6.78 4.82
C ARG A 106 -18.49 -7.70 3.98
N THR A 107 -17.20 -7.40 3.78
CA THR A 107 -16.33 -8.36 3.09
C THR A 107 -16.24 -9.64 3.94
N PRO A 108 -16.66 -10.82 3.45
CA PRO A 108 -16.60 -12.05 4.22
C PRO A 108 -15.16 -12.43 4.55
N GLU A 109 -14.91 -13.01 5.72
CA GLU A 109 -13.57 -13.40 6.18
C GLU A 109 -12.79 -14.23 5.16
N SER A 110 -13.44 -15.22 4.53
CA SER A 110 -12.84 -16.03 3.47
C SER A 110 -12.33 -15.19 2.29
N LEU A 111 -13.05 -14.12 1.93
CA LEU A 111 -12.65 -13.21 0.86
C LEU A 111 -11.54 -12.25 1.31
N ARG A 112 -11.53 -11.83 2.59
CA ARG A 112 -10.44 -11.01 3.16
C ARG A 112 -9.11 -11.76 3.07
N GLN A 113 -9.12 -13.04 3.45
CA GLN A 113 -7.93 -13.89 3.40
C GLN A 113 -7.46 -14.11 1.96
N VAL A 114 -8.37 -14.39 1.01
CA VAL A 114 -8.01 -14.61 -0.40
C VAL A 114 -7.46 -13.35 -1.06
N ARG A 115 -7.99 -12.15 -0.75
CA ARG A 115 -7.56 -10.89 -1.38
C ARG A 115 -6.17 -10.46 -0.96
N ARG A 116 -5.82 -10.64 0.32
CA ARG A 116 -4.59 -10.13 0.94
C ARG A 116 -3.35 -10.82 0.35
N VAL A 117 -2.26 -10.04 0.20
CA VAL A 117 -0.93 -10.58 -0.09
C VAL A 117 -0.55 -11.58 1.00
N SER A 118 -0.33 -12.82 0.60
CA SER A 118 0.02 -13.93 1.51
C SER A 118 1.46 -14.42 1.32
N ARG A 119 2.08 -14.06 0.18
CA ARG A 119 3.47 -14.32 -0.15
C ARG A 119 4.03 -13.14 -0.94
N ALA A 120 5.26 -12.77 -0.64
CA ALA A 120 6.03 -11.81 -1.42
C ALA A 120 7.49 -12.31 -1.53
N ALA A 121 8.11 -12.10 -2.68
CA ALA A 121 9.47 -12.55 -2.91
C ALA A 121 10.23 -11.58 -3.82
N LEU A 122 11.53 -11.41 -3.54
CA LEU A 122 12.45 -10.90 -4.55
C LEU A 122 12.73 -12.04 -5.52
N TYR A 123 12.60 -11.80 -6.82
CA TYR A 123 12.89 -12.80 -7.83
C TYR A 123 14.11 -12.45 -8.67
N ARG A 124 14.76 -13.49 -9.17
CA ARG A 124 15.74 -13.43 -10.25
C ARG A 124 15.36 -14.42 -11.33
N ARG A 125 15.31 -13.98 -12.59
CA ARG A 125 15.24 -14.91 -13.74
C ARG A 125 16.65 -15.34 -14.08
N LEU A 126 16.89 -16.64 -14.09
CA LEU A 126 18.16 -17.26 -14.39
C LEU A 126 18.12 -17.88 -15.79
N ASN A 127 19.20 -17.73 -16.56
CA ASN A 127 19.39 -18.49 -17.79
C ASN A 127 19.74 -19.96 -17.49
N ALA A 128 19.94 -20.77 -18.53
CA ALA A 128 20.33 -22.18 -18.44
C ALA A 128 21.66 -22.38 -17.68
N GLU A 129 22.55 -21.38 -17.71
CA GLU A 129 23.83 -21.36 -17.01
C GLU A 129 23.71 -20.97 -15.52
N GLY A 130 22.51 -20.58 -15.07
CA GLY A 130 22.25 -20.16 -13.69
C GLY A 130 22.59 -18.68 -13.40
N GLU A 131 22.85 -17.89 -14.42
CA GLU A 131 23.18 -16.46 -14.31
C GLU A 131 21.89 -15.62 -14.30
N ALA A 132 21.81 -14.65 -13.38
CA ALA A 132 20.66 -13.76 -13.30
C ALA A 132 20.61 -12.78 -14.47
N ARG A 133 19.45 -12.67 -15.12
CA ARG A 133 19.18 -11.84 -16.31
C ARG A 133 18.09 -10.79 -16.10
N SER A 134 17.28 -10.91 -15.05
CA SER A 134 16.22 -9.96 -14.68
C SER A 134 15.89 -10.08 -13.20
N TRP A 135 15.50 -8.97 -12.59
CA TRP A 135 15.21 -8.83 -11.17
C TRP A 135 13.85 -8.19 -10.96
N GLY A 136 13.17 -8.54 -9.87
CA GLY A 136 11.93 -7.88 -9.50
C GLY A 136 11.34 -8.38 -8.19
N ILE A 137 10.09 -7.99 -7.93
CA ILE A 137 9.31 -8.39 -6.77
C ILE A 137 8.01 -9.02 -7.25
N GLN A 138 7.71 -10.21 -6.77
CA GLN A 138 6.47 -10.92 -7.06
C GLN A 138 5.61 -11.00 -5.81
N PHE A 139 4.31 -10.75 -5.97
CA PHE A 139 3.30 -10.93 -4.93
C PHE A 139 2.32 -12.05 -5.29
N TRP A 140 1.81 -12.75 -4.28
CA TRP A 140 0.71 -13.69 -4.41
C TRP A 140 -0.36 -13.43 -3.36
N ASN A 141 -1.61 -13.67 -3.73
CA ASN A 141 -2.75 -13.51 -2.83
C ASN A 141 -2.94 -14.75 -1.93
N GLY A 142 -3.93 -14.75 -1.04
CA GLY A 142 -4.21 -15.89 -0.14
C GLY A 142 -4.60 -17.20 -0.82
N ALA A 143 -4.95 -17.17 -2.11
CA ALA A 143 -5.21 -18.36 -2.92
C ALA A 143 -3.97 -18.85 -3.71
N GLY A 144 -2.80 -18.23 -3.51
CA GLY A 144 -1.58 -18.56 -4.24
C GLY A 144 -1.55 -18.07 -5.69
N VAL A 145 -2.43 -17.15 -6.06
CA VAL A 145 -2.48 -16.57 -7.42
C VAL A 145 -1.46 -15.43 -7.52
N LYS A 146 -0.61 -15.46 -8.56
CA LYS A 146 0.32 -14.37 -8.89
C LYS A 146 -0.46 -13.07 -9.09
N MET A 147 -0.10 -12.03 -8.35
CA MET A 147 -0.65 -10.69 -8.48
C MET A 147 0.27 -9.85 -9.39
N MET A 148 0.21 -8.52 -9.28
CA MET A 148 1.16 -7.64 -9.96
C MET A 148 2.61 -7.92 -9.55
N THR A 149 3.51 -7.52 -10.44
CA THR A 149 4.97 -7.64 -10.33
C THR A 149 5.57 -6.25 -10.33
N LEU A 150 6.58 -6.01 -9.51
CA LEU A 150 7.40 -4.81 -9.61
C LEU A 150 8.71 -5.19 -10.30
N PHE A 151 8.96 -4.58 -11.45
CA PHE A 151 10.22 -4.75 -12.18
C PHE A 151 11.27 -3.84 -11.55
N LEU A 152 12.41 -4.42 -11.21
CA LEU A 152 13.56 -3.68 -10.69
C LEU A 152 14.56 -3.43 -11.83
N PRO A 153 15.51 -2.48 -11.66
CA PRO A 153 16.46 -2.15 -12.71
C PRO A 153 17.19 -3.38 -13.27
N ASN A 154 17.25 -3.45 -14.60
CA ASN A 154 17.93 -4.54 -15.30
C ASN A 154 19.34 -4.11 -15.73
N ALA A 155 20.35 -4.86 -15.27
CA ALA A 155 21.75 -4.62 -15.62
C ALA A 155 22.08 -4.80 -17.11
N PHE A 156 21.20 -5.44 -17.88
CA PHE A 156 21.37 -5.71 -19.32
C PHE A 156 20.54 -4.80 -20.23
N ILE A 157 19.81 -3.83 -19.68
CA ILE A 157 19.06 -2.84 -20.45
C ILE A 157 19.77 -1.49 -20.33
N GLY A 158 19.98 -0.79 -21.43
CA GLY A 158 20.59 0.53 -21.51
C GLY A 158 19.67 1.65 -21.06
N GLU A 159 19.99 2.90 -21.40
CA GLU A 159 19.15 4.06 -21.08
C GLU A 159 18.07 4.30 -22.14
N GLU A 160 18.29 3.84 -23.37
CA GLU A 160 17.34 3.95 -24.49
C GLU A 160 16.51 2.67 -24.66
N GLU A 161 16.34 1.90 -23.57
CA GLU A 161 15.71 0.56 -23.56
C GLU A 161 16.38 -0.46 -24.50
N ASP A 162 17.62 -0.20 -24.91
CA ASP A 162 18.40 -1.08 -25.75
C ASP A 162 18.99 -2.24 -24.94
N LEU A 163 19.07 -3.43 -25.54
CA LEU A 163 19.76 -4.56 -24.92
C LEU A 163 21.27 -4.33 -24.97
N LEU A 164 21.89 -4.23 -23.80
CA LEU A 164 23.33 -4.17 -23.66
C LEU A 164 23.95 -5.52 -24.04
N PRO A 165 25.18 -5.53 -24.60
CA PRO A 165 25.88 -6.77 -24.88
C PRO A 165 26.00 -7.62 -23.60
N GLU A 166 25.71 -8.92 -23.69
CA GLU A 166 25.70 -9.82 -22.52
C GLU A 166 27.00 -9.83 -21.72
N HIS A 167 28.13 -9.51 -22.36
CA HIS A 167 29.46 -9.45 -21.74
C HIS A 167 29.82 -8.05 -21.18
N LYS A 168 28.89 -7.09 -21.22
CA LYS A 168 29.06 -5.72 -20.70
C LYS A 168 27.82 -5.25 -19.92
N PRO A 169 27.37 -5.98 -18.88
CA PRO A 169 26.27 -5.53 -18.04
C PRO A 169 26.65 -4.28 -17.24
N ASN A 170 25.71 -3.38 -17.04
CA ASN A 170 25.84 -2.29 -16.08
C ASN A 170 25.34 -2.74 -14.70
N LEU A 171 26.23 -3.40 -13.94
CA LEU A 171 25.90 -3.93 -12.61
C LEU A 171 25.58 -2.85 -11.56
N THR A 172 25.95 -1.59 -11.81
CA THR A 172 25.62 -0.49 -10.87
C THR A 172 24.11 -0.27 -10.74
N LYS A 173 23.33 -0.67 -11.75
CA LYS A 173 21.86 -0.65 -11.71
C LYS A 173 21.27 -1.57 -10.62
N LEU A 174 22.02 -2.55 -10.12
CA LEU A 174 21.53 -3.50 -9.12
C LEU A 174 21.52 -2.96 -7.68
N GLY A 175 21.96 -1.72 -7.45
CA GLY A 175 22.05 -1.12 -6.12
C GLY A 175 20.72 -1.14 -5.35
N LEU A 176 19.60 -0.86 -6.03
CA LEU A 176 18.26 -0.94 -5.42
C LEU A 176 17.92 -2.38 -5.02
N TYR A 177 18.12 -3.36 -5.92
CA TYR A 177 17.88 -4.78 -5.62
C TYR A 177 18.69 -5.27 -4.42
N ASP A 178 19.99 -4.97 -4.40
CA ASP A 178 20.89 -5.40 -3.33
C ASP A 178 20.47 -4.83 -1.97
N ARG A 179 20.11 -3.54 -1.95
CA ARG A 179 19.63 -2.87 -0.72
C ARG A 179 18.32 -3.48 -0.23
N LEU A 180 17.35 -3.70 -1.13
CA LEU A 180 16.08 -4.34 -0.77
C LEU A 180 16.30 -5.75 -0.22
N ARG A 181 17.18 -6.54 -0.86
CA ARG A 181 17.52 -7.89 -0.40
C ARG A 181 18.18 -7.87 0.98
N GLN A 182 19.11 -6.96 1.23
CA GLN A 182 19.77 -6.80 2.52
C GLN A 182 18.81 -6.44 3.65
N ILE A 183 17.77 -5.63 3.38
CA ILE A 183 16.76 -5.23 4.36
C ILE A 183 15.72 -6.34 4.54
N TYR A 184 15.01 -6.72 3.47
CA TYR A 184 13.76 -7.48 3.57
C TYR A 184 13.94 -8.99 3.50
N VAL A 185 14.96 -9.48 2.79
CA VAL A 185 15.21 -10.93 2.66
C VAL A 185 16.21 -11.40 3.71
N LEU A 186 17.35 -10.71 3.82
CA LEU A 186 18.47 -11.12 4.67
C LEU A 186 18.40 -10.56 6.09
N GLY A 187 17.64 -9.48 6.33
CA GLY A 187 17.58 -8.84 7.65
C GLY A 187 18.94 -8.33 8.15
N THR A 188 19.85 -7.98 7.23
CA THR A 188 21.20 -7.49 7.56
C THR A 188 21.24 -5.99 7.77
N LEU A 189 20.32 -5.25 7.11
CA LEU A 189 20.11 -3.82 7.28
C LEU A 189 18.74 -3.56 7.91
N ASP A 190 18.63 -2.43 8.61
CA ASP A 190 17.37 -1.97 9.15
C ASP A 190 16.52 -1.28 8.06
N ILE A 191 15.20 -1.39 8.20
CA ILE A 191 14.25 -0.51 7.52
C ILE A 191 14.61 0.95 7.87
N PRO A 192 14.74 1.86 6.88
CA PRO A 192 15.27 3.21 7.08
C PRO A 192 14.22 4.21 7.60
N TYR A 193 13.19 3.75 8.32
CA TYR A 193 12.17 4.60 8.91
C TYR A 193 12.00 4.27 10.40
N GLU A 194 11.66 5.27 11.20
CA GLU A 194 11.37 5.09 12.63
C GLU A 194 9.94 4.54 12.88
N THR A 195 9.04 4.72 11.92
CA THR A 195 7.68 4.20 11.93
C THR A 195 7.29 3.70 10.54
N ASN A 196 6.25 2.88 10.45
CA ASN A 196 5.70 2.46 9.15
C ASN A 196 5.08 3.67 8.42
N PRO A 197 5.67 4.14 7.30
CA PRO A 197 5.24 5.38 6.64
C PRO A 197 3.86 5.26 5.97
N LEU A 198 3.45 4.06 5.56
CA LEU A 198 2.09 3.81 5.04
C LEU A 198 1.09 3.49 6.15
N ASN A 199 1.61 3.32 7.38
CA ASN A 199 0.92 2.96 8.61
C ASN A 199 0.24 4.11 9.36
N ARG A 200 0.18 5.31 8.78
CA ARG A 200 -0.20 6.55 9.48
C ARG A 200 -1.72 6.70 9.57
N PRO A 201 -2.24 7.14 10.73
CA PRO A 201 -3.65 7.45 10.85
C PRO A 201 -4.03 8.60 9.92
N TYR A 202 -5.25 8.57 9.40
CA TYR A 202 -5.80 9.60 8.56
C TYR A 202 -7.30 9.76 8.81
N ILE A 203 -7.79 10.96 8.50
CA ILE A 203 -9.21 11.27 8.44
C ILE A 203 -9.57 11.51 6.97
N SER A 204 -10.60 10.83 6.47
CA SER A 204 -11.09 11.00 5.09
C SER A 204 -12.48 11.61 5.05
N VAL A 205 -12.66 12.66 4.25
CA VAL A 205 -13.96 13.29 3.98
C VAL A 205 -14.44 12.98 2.57
N CYS A 206 -15.67 12.45 2.45
CA CYS A 206 -16.28 12.18 1.14
C CYS A 206 -16.64 13.49 0.40
N ARG A 207 -16.09 13.68 -0.80
CA ARG A 207 -16.31 14.86 -1.66
C ARG A 207 -17.47 14.70 -2.66
N SER A 208 -18.09 13.52 -2.73
CA SER A 208 -19.10 13.21 -3.75
C SER A 208 -20.38 14.03 -3.54
N THR A 209 -20.54 15.10 -4.33
CA THR A 209 -21.76 15.94 -4.33
C THR A 209 -23.01 15.16 -4.75
N ARG A 210 -22.85 14.11 -5.57
CA ARG A 210 -23.94 13.19 -5.96
C ARG A 210 -24.53 12.44 -4.76
N CYS A 211 -23.68 12.07 -3.80
CA CYS A 211 -24.06 11.27 -2.64
C CYS A 211 -24.38 12.14 -1.41
N ASN A 212 -23.83 13.36 -1.34
CA ASN A 212 -24.02 14.30 -0.23
C ASN A 212 -25.39 14.99 -0.24
N ALA A 213 -26.24 14.76 -1.25
CA ALA A 213 -27.56 15.40 -1.38
C ALA A 213 -27.49 16.94 -1.22
N GLY A 214 -26.44 17.57 -1.78
CA GLY A 214 -26.21 19.01 -1.67
C GLY A 214 -25.58 19.49 -0.35
N ARG A 215 -25.19 18.59 0.56
CA ARG A 215 -24.52 18.96 1.82
C ARG A 215 -23.07 19.39 1.60
N ASP A 216 -22.66 20.37 2.39
CA ASP A 216 -21.36 21.03 2.31
C ASP A 216 -20.27 20.21 2.98
N TRP A 217 -19.52 19.46 2.17
CA TRP A 217 -18.35 18.71 2.65
C TRP A 217 -17.13 19.61 2.86
N LYS A 218 -17.07 20.81 2.25
CA LYS A 218 -15.92 21.71 2.35
C LYS A 218 -15.84 22.31 3.74
N SER A 219 -16.95 22.81 4.27
CA SER A 219 -17.00 23.29 5.67
C SER A 219 -16.68 22.19 6.68
N VAL A 220 -17.01 20.93 6.39
CA VAL A 220 -16.62 19.78 7.25
C VAL A 220 -15.10 19.56 7.19
N HIS A 221 -14.51 19.60 5.99
CA HIS A 221 -13.07 19.49 5.81
C HIS A 221 -12.32 20.63 6.50
N GLU A 222 -12.75 21.88 6.31
CA GLU A 222 -12.15 23.06 6.96
C GLU A 222 -12.24 22.97 8.49
N ALA A 223 -13.36 22.50 9.04
CA ALA A 223 -13.52 22.31 10.47
C ALA A 223 -12.59 21.21 11.03
N LEU A 224 -12.40 20.10 10.30
CA LEU A 224 -11.44 19.06 10.67
C LEU A 224 -10.01 19.59 10.62
N GLU A 225 -9.64 20.29 9.55
CA GLU A 225 -8.31 20.87 9.37
C GLU A 225 -7.94 21.82 10.50
N GLN A 226 -8.85 22.77 10.80
CA GLN A 226 -8.68 23.71 11.91
C GLN A 226 -8.54 22.97 13.25
N GLN A 227 -9.43 22.00 13.53
CA GLN A 227 -9.43 21.32 14.82
C GLN A 227 -8.21 20.41 15.01
N LEU A 228 -7.72 19.75 13.95
CA LEU A 228 -6.49 18.97 13.99
C LEU A 228 -5.28 19.85 14.32
N ALA A 229 -5.19 21.03 13.69
CA ALA A 229 -4.12 22.00 13.94
C ALA A 229 -4.19 22.57 15.38
N GLU A 230 -5.38 22.93 15.86
CA GLU A 230 -5.58 23.42 17.24
C GLU A 230 -5.23 22.36 18.30
N SER A 231 -5.38 21.07 17.96
CA SER A 231 -5.09 19.95 18.85
C SER A 231 -3.64 19.45 18.74
N GLY A 232 -2.81 20.02 17.85
CA GLY A 232 -1.42 19.61 17.63
C GLY A 232 -1.27 18.20 17.04
N LEU A 233 -2.25 17.74 16.26
CA LEU A 233 -2.30 16.38 15.70
C LEU A 233 -1.65 16.30 14.31
N ASP A 234 -0.37 16.66 14.22
CA ASP A 234 0.39 16.70 12.96
C ASP A 234 0.64 15.31 12.33
N ASN A 235 0.42 14.24 13.11
CA ASN A 235 0.61 12.86 12.69
C ASN A 235 -0.62 12.26 11.99
N ILE A 236 -1.74 12.99 11.90
CA ILE A 236 -2.97 12.54 11.26
C ILE A 236 -3.15 13.27 9.94
N GLU A 237 -3.14 12.53 8.83
CA GLU A 237 -3.37 13.12 7.51
C GLU A 237 -4.87 13.40 7.31
N LEU A 238 -5.24 14.61 6.86
CA LEU A 238 -6.59 14.91 6.40
C LEU A 238 -6.66 14.76 4.87
N ILE A 239 -7.53 13.88 4.40
CA ILE A 239 -7.68 13.57 2.98
C ILE A 239 -9.12 13.72 2.52
N THR A 240 -9.30 13.93 1.22
CA THR A 240 -10.61 13.81 0.58
C THR A 240 -10.69 12.51 -0.21
N SER A 241 -11.87 11.91 -0.22
CA SER A 241 -12.16 10.68 -0.97
C SER A 241 -13.31 10.87 -1.94
N GLY A 242 -13.32 10.05 -2.99
CA GLY A 242 -14.41 9.98 -3.96
C GLY A 242 -15.69 9.37 -3.38
N CYS A 243 -16.45 8.64 -4.21
CA CYS A 243 -17.60 7.88 -3.72
C CYS A 243 -17.12 6.75 -2.80
N LEU A 244 -17.65 6.66 -1.59
CA LEU A 244 -17.40 5.57 -0.63
C LEU A 244 -18.54 4.55 -0.58
N GLU A 245 -19.40 4.54 -1.62
CA GLU A 245 -20.55 3.63 -1.80
C GLU A 245 -21.64 3.67 -0.71
N VAL A 246 -21.54 4.58 0.25
CA VAL A 246 -22.55 4.83 1.31
C VAL A 246 -23.54 5.92 0.89
N CYS A 247 -24.28 5.64 -0.19
CA CYS A 247 -25.14 6.63 -0.85
C CYS A 247 -26.19 7.25 0.10
N LYS A 248 -26.34 8.59 0.05
CA LYS A 248 -27.32 9.43 0.79
C LYS A 248 -27.04 9.70 2.27
N MET A 249 -25.90 9.28 2.82
CA MET A 249 -25.54 9.48 4.23
C MET A 249 -24.46 10.56 4.44
N GLY A 250 -24.04 11.27 3.39
CA GLY A 250 -22.95 12.23 3.47
C GLY A 250 -23.25 13.55 4.20
N PRO A 251 -22.22 14.40 4.45
CA PRO A 251 -20.80 14.09 4.32
C PRO A 251 -20.40 12.94 5.24
N ILE A 252 -19.53 12.07 4.72
CA ILE A 252 -19.00 10.93 5.45
C ILE A 252 -17.60 11.29 5.90
N VAL A 253 -17.31 11.04 7.16
CA VAL A 253 -15.95 11.11 7.71
C VAL A 253 -15.53 9.71 8.12
N PHE A 254 -14.33 9.31 7.73
CA PHE A 254 -13.75 8.04 8.09
C PHE A 254 -12.43 8.29 8.83
N TYR A 255 -12.26 7.71 10.02
CA TYR A 255 -11.01 7.77 10.79
C TYR A 255 -10.34 6.39 10.84
N SER A 256 -9.08 6.32 10.39
CA SER A 256 -8.33 5.07 10.29
C SER A 256 -7.46 4.74 11.51
N GLY A 257 -7.41 5.61 12.52
CA GLY A 257 -6.45 5.51 13.64
C GLY A 257 -6.88 4.69 14.85
N ASP A 258 -8.09 4.11 14.86
CA ASP A 258 -8.48 3.16 15.90
C ASP A 258 -7.50 1.97 15.96
N GLU A 259 -7.21 1.47 17.17
CA GLU A 259 -6.25 0.39 17.37
C GLU A 259 -6.55 -0.81 16.45
N ARG A 260 -5.49 -1.29 15.78
CA ARG A 260 -5.54 -2.22 14.65
C ARG A 260 -6.19 -3.57 15.00
N ALA A 261 -7.51 -3.63 14.82
CA ALA A 261 -8.39 -4.75 14.46
C ALA A 261 -9.71 -4.12 13.92
N PRO A 262 -10.59 -4.82 13.20
CA PRO A 262 -11.22 -4.38 11.93
C PRO A 262 -12.12 -3.13 11.90
N GLU A 263 -12.26 -2.37 12.98
CA GLU A 263 -13.20 -1.25 13.10
C GLU A 263 -12.55 0.09 12.79
N HIS A 264 -12.32 0.29 11.50
CA HIS A 264 -12.32 1.60 10.90
C HIS A 264 -13.62 2.34 11.24
N THR A 265 -13.54 3.50 11.91
CA THR A 265 -14.74 4.22 12.39
C THR A 265 -15.24 5.21 11.36
N TRP A 266 -16.52 5.08 11.01
CA TRP A 266 -17.18 5.93 10.03
C TRP A 266 -18.27 6.75 10.70
N TYR A 267 -18.38 7.99 10.25
CA TYR A 267 -19.37 8.95 10.69
C TYR A 267 -20.22 9.40 9.51
N ALA A 268 -21.54 9.36 9.68
CA ALA A 268 -22.51 9.83 8.72
C ALA A 268 -23.10 11.18 9.11
N ARG A 269 -23.55 11.92 8.09
CA ARG A 269 -24.23 13.22 8.22
C ARG A 269 -23.42 14.22 9.03
N VAL A 270 -22.10 14.20 8.86
CA VAL A 270 -21.19 15.05 9.61
C VAL A 270 -21.41 16.52 9.24
N THR A 271 -21.55 17.36 10.25
CA THR A 271 -21.56 18.83 10.17
C THR A 271 -20.23 19.38 10.67
N PRO A 272 -19.91 20.66 10.47
CA PRO A 272 -18.71 21.28 11.04
C PRO A 272 -18.58 21.08 12.57
N ASP A 273 -19.68 21.15 13.31
CA ASP A 273 -19.65 20.92 14.77
C ASP A 273 -19.32 19.46 15.11
N VAL A 274 -19.93 18.51 14.37
CA VAL A 274 -19.63 17.08 14.55
C VAL A 274 -18.19 16.76 14.16
N ALA A 275 -17.63 17.42 13.15
CA ALA A 275 -16.22 17.30 12.79
C ALA A 275 -15.30 17.70 13.96
N LYS A 276 -15.62 18.78 14.66
CA LYS A 276 -14.88 19.19 15.87
C LYS A 276 -14.99 18.15 16.98
N GLU A 277 -16.18 17.59 17.18
CA GLU A 277 -16.40 16.51 18.16
C GLU A 277 -15.63 15.23 17.79
N ILE A 278 -15.55 14.87 16.51
CA ILE A 278 -14.74 13.72 16.06
C ILE A 278 -13.28 13.90 16.48
N VAL A 279 -12.70 15.08 16.26
CA VAL A 279 -11.30 15.31 16.65
C VAL A 279 -11.15 15.37 18.17
N THR A 280 -11.97 16.17 18.85
CA THR A 280 -11.83 16.42 20.31
C THR A 280 -12.23 15.23 21.18
N GLN A 281 -13.31 14.52 20.85
CA GLN A 281 -13.76 13.36 21.64
C GLN A 281 -13.12 12.07 21.11
N HIS A 282 -13.24 11.78 19.81
CA HIS A 282 -12.78 10.49 19.32
C HIS A 282 -11.26 10.44 19.19
N VAL A 283 -10.66 11.36 18.44
CA VAL A 283 -9.23 11.29 18.14
C VAL A 283 -8.36 11.61 19.36
N VAL A 284 -8.74 12.61 20.17
CA VAL A 284 -7.96 13.03 21.35
C VAL A 284 -8.32 12.20 22.59
N GLU A 285 -9.60 11.97 22.88
CA GLU A 285 -10.04 11.31 24.11
C GLU A 285 -10.39 9.83 23.94
N ASN A 286 -10.28 9.28 22.72
CA ASN A 286 -10.65 7.90 22.38
C ASN A 286 -12.14 7.58 22.66
N GLN A 287 -13.02 8.58 22.52
CA GLN A 287 -14.47 8.45 22.72
C GLN A 287 -15.23 8.68 21.41
N LYS A 288 -15.79 7.60 20.83
CA LYS A 288 -16.52 7.68 19.55
C LYS A 288 -17.78 8.54 19.67
N VAL A 289 -18.05 9.37 18.66
CA VAL A 289 -19.29 10.15 18.55
C VAL A 289 -20.48 9.25 18.14
N GLU A 290 -21.03 8.49 19.10
CA GLU A 290 -21.97 7.38 18.86
C GLU A 290 -23.15 7.71 17.94
N ARG A 291 -23.78 8.87 18.16
CA ARG A 291 -24.96 9.31 17.40
C ARG A 291 -24.71 9.52 15.89
N HIS A 292 -23.44 9.63 15.49
CA HIS A 292 -23.04 9.78 14.09
C HIS A 292 -22.38 8.53 13.52
N LEU A 293 -22.16 7.47 14.31
CA LEU A 293 -21.55 6.24 13.83
C LEU A 293 -22.32 5.64 12.66
N TYR A 294 -21.58 5.04 11.74
CA TYR A 294 -22.14 4.37 10.59
C TYR A 294 -21.39 3.06 10.28
N PRO A 295 -22.11 1.94 10.08
CA PRO A 295 -23.50 1.71 10.42
C PRO A 295 -23.79 2.03 11.89
N GLN A 296 -25.05 2.33 12.20
CA GLN A 296 -25.46 2.40 13.60
C GLN A 296 -25.31 0.99 14.22
N PRO A 297 -24.75 0.89 15.45
CA PRO A 297 -24.60 -0.38 16.16
C PRO A 297 -25.92 -1.14 16.36
#